data_AF-A0A8R7TIX9-F1
#
_entry.id   AF-A0A8R7TIX9-F1
#
_cell.length_a   1.000
_cell.length_b   1.000
_cell.length_c   1.000
_cell.angle_alpha   90.00
_cell.angle_beta   90.00
_cell.angle_gamma   90.00
#
_symmetry.space_group_name_H-M   'P 1'
#
loop_
_entity.id
_entity.type
_entity.pdbx_description
1 polymer ?
#
loop_
_entity_poly.entity_id
_entity_poly.type
_entity_poly.pdbx_seq_one_letter_code
_entity_poly.pdbx_strand_id
1 'polypeptide(L)'
;MSGGRMLCPISQLDVMWNGLMQRIHCFFCTLVAAQENQSVQGVLHTTGGYMVYAATTFKHAFDYKPTDIYWCTADCGWITGHSYVTYGPLLNGATVLVYEGAPNYPDPGRCWDIVDKYGVTIFYTAPTLIRSLMRDGSVYVDRYSRKSLRVLGSVGEPINPTAWRWFYNVVGDSRCPISDTWWQTETGGFMITPLPGAWPQKPGSATFPFFGVQPVIVDEKGREMTGECSGYLCIKNSWPGAFRTLYGDKDRYETTYFKPFSGYYFSGDGCRRDKDGYHWLTGRVDDVINVSGHRIGTAEVESALVSHPKCAEAAVVGIDHEVKGQGIYAFVTLVDGVPYSDDLRKSLIMAVRSQIGAFAAPDKIHWAPGLPKTRSGKIMRRILRKIASRQLDELGDTSTLADPGVVDQLISLSDS
;
A
#
# COMPACT_ATOMS: atom_id res chain seq x y z
N MET A 1 -35.79 46.78 1.36
CA MET A 1 -34.73 45.81 1.70
C MET A 1 -35.28 44.85 2.74
N SER A 2 -35.91 43.77 2.29
CA SER A 2 -36.50 42.73 3.13
C SER A 2 -35.53 41.56 3.25
N GLY A 3 -34.79 41.48 4.35
CA GLY A 3 -33.93 40.36 4.70
C GLY A 3 -34.66 39.37 5.60
N GLY A 4 -35.28 38.34 5.01
CA GLY A 4 -35.88 37.23 5.76
C GLY A 4 -34.82 36.24 6.22
N ARG A 5 -34.68 36.06 7.54
CA ARG A 5 -34.02 34.89 8.13
C ARG A 5 -35.02 33.73 8.13
N MET A 6 -34.76 32.70 7.33
CA MET A 6 -35.51 31.46 7.37
C MET A 6 -34.76 30.49 8.28
N LEU A 7 -35.12 30.48 9.58
CA LEU A 7 -34.75 29.40 10.49
C LEU A 7 -35.75 28.26 10.27
N CYS A 8 -35.29 27.13 9.76
CA CYS A 8 -36.10 25.93 9.63
C CYS A 8 -36.42 25.37 11.04
N PRO A 9 -37.68 25.04 11.37
CA PRO A 9 -38.02 24.55 12.70
C PRO A 9 -37.52 23.11 12.92
N ILE A 10 -36.96 22.87 14.11
CA ILE A 10 -36.39 21.59 14.55
C ILE A 10 -37.35 20.39 14.40
N SER A 11 -38.67 20.61 14.35
CA SER A 11 -39.66 19.55 14.14
C SER A 11 -39.68 18.95 12.72
N GLN A 12 -39.09 19.60 11.71
CA GLN A 12 -38.94 19.03 10.35
C GLN A 12 -37.66 18.18 10.19
N LEU A 13 -36.69 18.32 11.10
CA LEU A 13 -35.49 17.47 11.14
C LEU A 13 -35.81 16.07 11.67
N ASP A 14 -36.75 15.93 12.61
CA ASP A 14 -37.14 14.63 13.18
C ASP A 14 -37.92 13.73 12.20
N VAL A 15 -38.62 14.32 11.23
CA VAL A 15 -39.33 13.55 10.18
C VAL A 15 -38.37 13.16 9.04
N MET A 16 -37.33 13.97 8.77
CA MET A 16 -36.24 13.59 7.85
C MET A 16 -35.32 12.51 8.46
N TRP A 17 -35.12 12.52 9.78
CA TRP A 17 -34.28 11.53 10.47
C TRP A 17 -34.92 10.13 10.57
N ASN A 18 -36.25 10.06 10.71
CA ASN A 18 -36.94 8.79 10.96
C ASN A 18 -37.33 8.00 9.69
N GLY A 19 -37.02 8.50 8.50
CA GLY A 19 -37.50 7.92 7.23
C GLY A 19 -36.46 7.36 6.25
N LEU A 20 -35.19 7.80 6.26
CA LEU A 20 -34.36 7.61 5.05
C LEU A 20 -32.82 7.55 5.24
N MET A 21 -32.34 6.68 6.12
CA MET A 21 -31.06 5.99 5.87
C MET A 21 -31.36 4.53 5.50
N GLN A 22 -31.89 4.30 4.28
CA GLN A 22 -31.88 2.93 3.77
C GLN A 22 -30.40 2.50 3.65
N ARG A 23 -30.09 1.26 4.04
CA ARG A 23 -28.71 0.74 4.20
C ARG A 23 -27.83 0.83 2.94
N ILE A 24 -28.42 1.11 1.76
CA ILE A 24 -27.81 1.06 0.43
C ILE A 24 -27.89 2.42 -0.30
N HIS A 25 -27.89 3.54 0.43
CA HIS A 25 -27.71 4.86 -0.21
C HIS A 25 -26.24 5.08 -0.56
N CYS A 26 -26.00 5.76 -1.69
CA CYS A 26 -24.66 6.21 -2.05
C CYS A 26 -24.12 7.09 -0.92
N PHE A 27 -22.91 6.79 -0.45
CA PHE A 27 -22.28 7.51 0.64
C PHE A 27 -21.21 8.46 0.12
N PHE A 28 -20.23 7.95 -0.61
CA PHE A 28 -19.25 8.73 -1.34
C PHE A 28 -18.70 7.96 -2.54
N CYS A 29 -18.08 8.69 -3.45
CA CYS A 29 -17.26 8.14 -4.53
C CYS A 29 -15.81 8.58 -4.32
N THR A 30 -14.88 7.63 -4.25
CA THR A 30 -13.44 7.94 -4.28
C THR A 30 -12.94 7.84 -5.71
N LEU A 31 -12.25 8.89 -6.16
CA LEU A 31 -11.60 8.88 -7.47
C LEU A 31 -10.29 8.10 -7.39
N VAL A 32 -10.19 7.05 -8.20
CA VAL A 32 -8.99 6.23 -8.34
C VAL A 32 -8.44 6.43 -9.73
N ALA A 33 -7.18 6.84 -9.84
CA ALA A 33 -6.47 6.84 -11.11
C ALA A 33 -6.36 5.39 -11.60
N ALA A 34 -6.88 5.11 -12.80
CA ALA A 34 -6.80 3.78 -13.38
C ALA A 34 -5.34 3.40 -13.66
N GLN A 35 -5.00 2.12 -13.47
CA GLN A 35 -3.75 1.58 -13.98
C GLN A 35 -3.92 1.36 -15.49
N GLU A 36 -3.08 2.03 -16.28
CA GLU A 36 -3.00 2.02 -17.75
C GLU A 36 -4.16 2.66 -18.52
N ASN A 37 -3.85 3.69 -19.33
CA ASN A 37 -4.62 4.30 -20.43
C ASN A 37 -6.15 4.49 -20.30
N GLN A 38 -6.70 4.43 -19.09
CA GLN A 38 -8.13 4.53 -18.85
C GLN A 38 -8.45 5.76 -17.99
N SER A 39 -9.65 6.33 -18.21
CA SER A 39 -10.20 7.43 -17.43
C SER A 39 -10.29 7.07 -15.93
N VAL A 40 -10.20 8.10 -15.09
CA VAL A 40 -10.36 8.04 -13.63
C VAL A 40 -11.63 7.25 -13.28
N GLN A 41 -11.51 6.30 -12.35
CA GLN A 41 -12.61 5.47 -11.86
C GLN A 41 -13.24 6.10 -10.61
N GLY A 42 -14.56 6.23 -10.57
CA GLY A 42 -15.27 6.62 -9.34
C GLY A 42 -15.71 5.40 -8.53
N VAL A 43 -14.89 4.91 -7.61
CA VAL A 43 -15.25 3.77 -6.74
C VAL A 43 -16.34 4.20 -5.76
N LEU A 44 -17.53 3.60 -5.83
CA LEU A 44 -18.70 4.00 -5.05
C LEU A 44 -18.93 3.10 -3.83
N HIS A 45 -18.98 3.71 -2.66
CA HIS A 45 -19.34 3.09 -1.39
C HIS A 45 -20.74 3.48 -0.94
N THR A 46 -21.42 2.57 -0.23
CA THR A 46 -22.75 2.80 0.35
C THR A 46 -22.69 2.80 1.87
N THR A 47 -23.64 3.48 2.51
CA THR A 47 -23.51 3.89 3.93
C THR A 47 -23.39 2.74 4.93
N GLY A 48 -24.38 1.85 5.01
CA GLY A 48 -24.51 0.94 6.15
C GLY A 48 -23.36 -0.05 6.26
N GLY A 49 -23.10 -0.79 5.19
CA GLY A 49 -22.02 -1.80 5.16
C GLY A 49 -20.64 -1.19 5.33
N TYR A 50 -20.38 -0.04 4.69
CA TYR A 50 -19.11 0.66 4.79
C TYR A 50 -18.82 1.13 6.23
N MET A 51 -19.78 1.80 6.87
CA MET A 51 -19.62 2.30 8.24
C MET A 51 -19.40 1.16 9.24
N VAL A 52 -20.19 0.09 9.16
CA VAL A 52 -20.02 -1.09 10.04
C VAL A 52 -18.64 -1.69 9.85
N TYR A 53 -18.19 -1.85 8.59
CA TYR A 53 -16.90 -2.45 8.32
C TYR A 53 -15.75 -1.58 8.82
N ALA A 54 -15.73 -0.29 8.47
CA ALA A 54 -14.69 0.65 8.90
C ALA A 54 -14.59 0.77 10.43
N ALA A 55 -15.73 0.82 11.13
CA ALA A 55 -15.75 0.86 12.59
C ALA A 55 -15.21 -0.45 13.20
N THR A 56 -15.60 -1.60 12.63
CA THR A 56 -15.17 -2.91 13.12
C THR A 56 -13.69 -3.15 12.89
N THR A 57 -13.19 -2.87 11.68
CA THR A 57 -11.78 -3.05 11.32
C THR A 57 -10.88 -2.14 12.15
N PHE A 58 -11.24 -0.85 12.29
CA PHE A 58 -10.50 0.07 13.15
C PHE A 58 -10.40 -0.46 14.59
N LYS A 59 -11.53 -0.85 15.19
CA LYS A 59 -11.58 -1.27 16.58
C LYS A 59 -10.67 -2.46 16.85
N HIS A 60 -10.77 -3.49 16.02
CA HIS A 60 -10.08 -4.76 16.27
C HIS A 60 -8.64 -4.76 15.78
N ALA A 61 -8.35 -4.19 14.60
CA ALA A 61 -6.99 -4.20 14.07
C ALA A 61 -6.03 -3.29 14.84
N PHE A 62 -6.54 -2.27 15.55
CA PHE A 62 -5.72 -1.42 16.41
C PHE A 62 -5.89 -1.70 17.91
N ASP A 63 -6.70 -2.71 18.29
CA ASP A 63 -7.08 -2.97 19.69
C ASP A 63 -7.50 -1.66 20.40
N TYR A 64 -8.37 -0.89 19.75
CA TYR A 64 -8.72 0.46 20.18
C TYR A 64 -9.42 0.46 21.55
N LYS A 65 -8.97 1.37 22.42
CA LYS A 65 -9.50 1.63 23.75
C LYS A 65 -10.00 3.08 23.83
N PRO A 66 -11.05 3.38 24.62
CA PRO A 66 -11.57 4.76 24.75
C PRO A 66 -10.54 5.81 25.20
N THR A 67 -9.44 5.38 25.81
CA THR A 67 -8.33 6.24 26.25
C THR A 67 -7.26 6.45 25.17
N ASP A 68 -7.38 5.79 24.01
CA ASP A 68 -6.38 5.88 22.96
C ASP A 68 -6.45 7.23 22.22
N ILE A 69 -5.27 7.75 21.87
CA ILE A 69 -5.10 8.88 20.97
C ILE A 69 -4.53 8.30 19.68
N TYR A 70 -5.35 8.37 18.64
CA TYR A 70 -5.08 7.72 17.37
C TYR A 70 -4.60 8.74 16.34
N TRP A 71 -3.49 8.42 15.67
CA TRP A 71 -2.97 9.23 14.58
C TRP A 71 -2.72 8.40 13.33
N CYS A 72 -3.46 8.72 12.26
CA CYS A 72 -3.18 8.27 10.90
C CYS A 72 -2.55 9.40 10.11
N THR A 73 -1.43 9.13 9.45
CA THR A 73 -0.71 10.15 8.65
C THR A 73 -1.23 10.28 7.22
N ALA A 74 -2.29 9.55 6.84
CA ALA A 74 -2.82 9.58 5.49
C ALA A 74 -3.60 10.87 5.22
N ASP A 75 -3.48 11.38 4.00
CA ASP A 75 -4.29 12.50 3.53
C ASP A 75 -5.77 12.09 3.31
N CYS A 76 -6.70 13.03 3.51
CA CYS A 76 -8.15 12.79 3.39
C CYS A 76 -8.60 12.47 1.96
N GLY A 77 -7.80 12.78 0.94
CA GLY A 77 -8.05 12.46 -0.47
C GLY A 77 -7.94 10.97 -0.80
N TRP A 78 -7.36 10.14 0.09
CA TRP A 78 -7.24 8.70 -0.11
C TRP A 78 -8.27 7.91 0.71
N ILE A 79 -8.55 6.67 0.31
CA ILE A 79 -9.48 5.79 1.05
C ILE A 79 -9.05 5.56 2.50
N THR A 80 -7.73 5.58 2.79
CA THR A 80 -7.19 5.52 4.15
C THR A 80 -7.63 6.73 4.98
N GLY A 81 -7.64 7.93 4.38
CA GLY A 81 -8.18 9.13 5.02
C GLY A 81 -9.67 9.01 5.32
N HIS A 82 -10.45 8.50 4.36
CA HIS A 82 -11.88 8.28 4.56
C HIS A 82 -12.13 7.31 5.72
N SER A 83 -11.58 6.10 5.61
CA SER A 83 -11.92 4.98 6.51
C SER A 83 -11.22 5.09 7.86
N TYR A 84 -10.00 5.63 7.88
CA TYR A 84 -9.11 5.57 9.04
C TYR A 84 -8.45 6.90 9.42
N VAL A 85 -8.87 8.04 8.86
CA VAL A 85 -8.76 9.33 9.56
C VAL A 85 -10.15 9.71 10.09
N THR A 86 -11.19 9.56 9.26
CA THR A 86 -12.55 10.02 9.59
C THR A 86 -13.44 8.91 10.14
N TYR A 87 -13.95 8.01 9.29
CA TYR A 87 -15.15 7.24 9.64
C TYR A 87 -14.94 6.19 10.72
N GLY A 88 -14.01 5.26 10.55
CA GLY A 88 -13.76 4.18 11.52
C GLY A 88 -13.44 4.68 12.93
N PRO A 89 -12.49 5.62 13.11
CA PRO A 89 -12.19 6.20 14.41
C PRO A 89 -13.36 6.97 15.03
N LEU A 90 -14.01 7.87 14.28
CA LEU A 90 -15.10 8.70 14.81
C LEU A 90 -16.35 7.88 15.16
N LEU A 91 -16.65 6.83 14.39
CA LEU A 91 -17.73 5.87 14.72
C LEU A 91 -17.44 5.09 16.01
N ASN A 92 -16.18 4.96 16.42
CA ASN A 92 -15.78 4.38 17.71
C ASN A 92 -15.57 5.42 18.82
N GLY A 93 -15.86 6.71 18.56
CA GLY A 93 -15.64 7.80 19.51
C GLY A 93 -14.18 8.06 19.84
N ALA A 94 -13.26 7.76 18.92
CA ALA A 94 -11.83 7.95 19.12
C ALA A 94 -11.41 9.42 19.05
N THR A 95 -10.37 9.76 19.82
CA THR A 95 -9.63 11.01 19.61
C THR A 95 -8.70 10.83 18.42
N VAL A 96 -8.92 11.63 17.37
CA VAL A 96 -8.13 11.57 16.13
C VAL A 96 -7.23 12.80 16.02
N LEU A 97 -5.94 12.56 15.79
CA LEU A 97 -4.99 13.60 15.41
C LEU A 97 -5.00 13.76 13.88
N VAL A 98 -5.32 14.97 13.42
CA VAL A 98 -5.21 15.37 12.01
C VAL A 98 -4.02 16.31 11.87
N TYR A 99 -3.11 15.99 10.95
CA TYR A 99 -1.87 16.74 10.75
C TYR A 99 -1.81 17.29 9.32
N GLU A 100 -1.64 18.60 9.20
CA GLU A 100 -1.56 19.31 7.92
C GLU A 100 -0.15 19.29 7.31
N GLY A 101 0.89 19.25 8.15
CA GLY A 101 2.25 19.47 7.72
C GLY A 101 2.95 18.25 7.11
N ALA A 102 4.19 18.45 6.68
CA ALA A 102 5.05 17.36 6.23
C ALA A 102 5.69 16.62 7.42
N PRO A 103 5.74 15.28 7.41
CA PRO A 103 6.20 14.47 8.54
C PRO A 103 7.71 14.61 8.86
N ASN A 104 8.47 15.32 8.03
CA ASN A 104 9.90 15.57 8.16
C ASN A 104 10.25 17.08 8.24
N TYR A 105 9.28 17.95 8.52
CA TYR A 105 9.49 19.39 8.69
C TYR A 105 9.14 19.85 10.11
N PRO A 106 10.02 20.58 10.83
CA PRO A 106 11.27 21.17 10.35
C PRO A 106 12.45 20.18 10.25
N ASP A 107 12.33 18.99 10.85
CA ASP A 107 13.31 17.91 10.71
C ASP A 107 12.63 16.52 10.74
N PRO A 108 13.36 15.43 10.42
CA PRO A 108 12.86 14.05 10.48
C PRO A 108 12.38 13.56 11.87
N GLY A 109 12.53 14.37 12.92
CA GLY A 109 12.02 14.11 14.26
C GLY A 109 10.55 14.50 14.45
N ARG A 110 9.94 15.19 13.46
CA ARG A 110 8.62 15.81 13.60
C ARG A 110 7.50 14.84 14.00
N CYS A 111 7.46 13.64 13.45
CA CYS A 111 6.46 12.65 13.85
C CYS A 111 6.55 12.32 15.35
N TRP A 112 7.75 12.21 15.88
CA TRP A 112 7.99 11.78 17.26
C TRP A 112 7.77 12.92 18.25
N ASP A 113 8.06 14.16 17.85
CA ASP A 113 7.64 15.36 18.58
C ASP A 113 6.11 15.40 18.77
N ILE A 114 5.36 15.13 17.69
CA ILE A 114 3.89 15.07 17.75
C ILE A 114 3.43 13.91 18.65
N VAL A 115 4.03 12.73 18.51
CA VAL A 115 3.70 11.57 19.36
C VAL A 115 3.86 11.91 20.84
N ASP A 116 5.00 12.48 21.23
CA ASP A 116 5.28 12.84 22.62
C ASP A 116 4.40 13.98 23.12
N LYS A 117 4.23 15.03 22.31
CA LYS A 117 3.45 16.22 22.66
C LYS A 117 1.98 15.91 22.94
N TYR A 118 1.38 15.03 22.14
CA TYR A 118 -0.04 14.70 22.23
C TYR A 118 -0.30 13.35 22.89
N GLY A 119 0.74 12.61 23.30
CA GLY A 119 0.58 11.29 23.92
C GLY A 119 -0.08 10.27 23.01
N VAL A 120 0.27 10.27 21.71
CA VAL A 120 -0.30 9.35 20.71
C VAL A 120 -0.05 7.90 21.15
N THR A 121 -1.09 7.07 21.14
CA THR A 121 -1.01 5.66 21.54
C THR A 121 -1.08 4.70 20.36
N ILE A 122 -1.68 5.13 19.25
CA ILE A 122 -1.72 4.36 18.00
C ILE A 122 -1.21 5.24 16.85
N PHE A 123 -0.15 4.79 16.18
CA PHE A 123 0.47 5.49 15.06
C PHE A 123 0.39 4.67 13.77
N TYR A 124 -0.34 5.18 12.77
CA TYR A 124 -0.64 4.49 11.53
C TYR A 124 -0.12 5.26 10.32
N THR A 125 0.78 4.67 9.55
CA THR A 125 1.47 5.36 8.45
C THR A 125 1.82 4.44 7.27
N ALA A 126 2.35 5.02 6.20
CA ALA A 126 2.76 4.29 5.00
C ALA A 126 4.22 3.82 5.08
N PRO A 127 4.56 2.65 4.48
CA PRO A 127 5.94 2.18 4.35
C PRO A 127 6.91 3.19 3.73
N THR A 128 6.44 4.01 2.79
CA THR A 128 7.24 5.07 2.16
C THR A 128 7.76 6.08 3.19
N LEU A 129 6.93 6.49 4.16
CA LEU A 129 7.38 7.37 5.23
C LEU A 129 8.35 6.65 6.17
N ILE A 130 8.06 5.40 6.53
CA ILE A 130 8.93 4.57 7.38
C ILE A 130 10.33 4.46 6.76
N ARG A 131 10.43 4.16 5.46
CA ARG A 131 11.71 4.08 4.74
C ARG A 131 12.44 5.42 4.71
N SER A 132 11.72 6.53 4.51
CA SER A 132 12.33 7.87 4.55
C SER A 132 12.95 8.15 5.92
N LEU A 133 12.21 7.90 7.00
CA LEU A 133 12.68 8.15 8.37
C LEU A 133 13.82 7.19 8.75
N MET A 134 13.77 5.94 8.27
CA MET A 134 14.85 4.96 8.44
C MET A 134 16.15 5.43 7.77
N ARG A 135 16.08 6.01 6.57
CA ARG A 135 17.23 6.57 5.85
C ARG A 135 17.85 7.74 6.59
N ASP A 136 17.03 8.62 7.17
CA ASP A 136 17.50 9.80 7.90
C ASP A 136 18.18 9.44 9.24
N GLY A 137 17.97 8.22 9.74
CA GLY A 137 18.69 7.62 10.87
C GLY A 137 17.94 7.68 12.20
N SER A 138 18.26 6.76 13.12
CA SER A 138 17.55 6.61 14.40
C SER A 138 17.71 7.80 15.35
N VAL A 139 18.74 8.63 15.18
CA VAL A 139 19.01 9.81 16.03
C VAL A 139 17.84 10.80 16.09
N TYR A 140 17.01 10.87 15.05
CA TYR A 140 15.79 11.70 15.03
C TYR A 140 14.66 11.08 15.85
N VAL A 141 14.65 9.76 15.99
CA VAL A 141 13.68 8.99 16.77
C VAL A 141 14.08 8.92 18.24
N ASP A 142 15.38 8.68 18.51
CA ASP A 142 15.94 8.42 19.83
C ASP A 142 15.91 9.64 20.78
N ARG A 143 15.72 10.84 20.22
CA ARG A 143 15.50 12.09 20.99
C ARG A 143 14.15 12.15 21.71
N TYR A 144 13.21 11.30 21.32
CA TYR A 144 11.83 11.32 21.79
C TYR A 144 11.49 10.03 22.53
N SER A 145 10.63 10.15 23.54
CA SER A 145 10.26 9.10 24.49
C SER A 145 9.42 7.99 23.85
N ARG A 146 8.36 8.36 23.12
CA ARG A 146 7.41 7.47 22.41
C ARG A 146 6.77 6.39 23.29
N LYS A 147 6.86 6.55 24.62
CA LYS A 147 6.36 5.57 25.60
C LYS A 147 4.85 5.41 25.58
N SER A 148 4.12 6.40 25.08
CA SER A 148 2.67 6.33 24.91
C SER A 148 2.24 5.33 23.83
N LEU A 149 3.10 5.05 22.84
CA LEU A 149 2.78 4.12 21.75
C LEU A 149 2.53 2.70 22.29
N ARG A 150 1.43 2.14 21.82
CA ARG A 150 0.97 0.76 22.07
C ARG A 150 0.87 -0.04 20.77
N VAL A 151 0.36 0.56 19.70
CA VAL A 151 0.20 -0.10 18.39
C VAL A 151 0.75 0.77 17.29
N LEU A 152 1.50 0.14 16.40
CA LEU A 152 1.94 0.72 15.15
C LEU A 152 1.12 0.15 14.01
N GLY A 153 1.00 0.84 12.89
CA GLY A 153 0.40 0.27 11.69
C GLY A 153 1.07 0.73 10.40
N SER A 154 0.98 -0.13 9.40
CA SER A 154 1.56 0.01 8.05
C SER A 154 0.45 -0.17 7.02
N VAL A 155 0.42 0.66 5.97
CA VAL A 155 -0.61 0.61 4.92
C VAL A 155 -0.16 1.10 3.56
N GLY A 156 -0.80 0.54 2.54
CA GLY A 156 -0.85 1.10 1.18
C GLY A 156 0.16 0.49 0.23
N GLU A 157 1.23 -0.12 0.76
CA GLU A 157 2.27 -0.81 0.00
C GLU A 157 2.80 -1.99 0.81
N PRO A 158 3.42 -2.99 0.18
CA PRO A 158 4.19 -4.00 0.91
C PRO A 158 5.31 -3.35 1.72
N ILE A 159 5.37 -3.68 3.01
CA ILE A 159 6.50 -3.30 3.87
C ILE A 159 7.56 -4.40 3.84
N ASN A 160 8.78 -4.06 3.41
CA ASN A 160 9.85 -5.04 3.41
C ASN A 160 10.28 -5.42 4.85
N PRO A 161 10.85 -6.62 5.09
CA PRO A 161 11.23 -7.06 6.42
C PRO A 161 12.23 -6.14 7.15
N THR A 162 13.10 -5.43 6.42
CA THR A 162 14.08 -4.51 7.01
C THR A 162 13.38 -3.27 7.59
N ALA A 163 12.54 -2.60 6.80
CA ALA A 163 11.75 -1.46 7.24
C ALA A 163 10.77 -1.85 8.36
N TRP A 164 10.15 -3.04 8.26
CA TRP A 164 9.28 -3.57 9.31
C TRP A 164 10.03 -3.73 10.63
N ARG A 165 11.23 -4.35 10.61
CA ARG A 165 12.05 -4.54 11.82
C ARG A 165 12.53 -3.22 12.39
N TRP A 166 12.90 -2.26 11.55
CA TRP A 166 13.25 -0.91 12.00
C TRP A 166 12.07 -0.23 12.68
N PHE A 167 10.87 -0.32 12.10
CA PHE A 167 9.67 0.27 12.68
C PHE A 167 9.31 -0.37 14.03
N TYR A 168 9.43 -1.70 14.13
CA TYR A 168 9.19 -2.43 15.38
C TYR A 168 10.23 -2.10 16.46
N ASN A 169 11.52 -2.21 16.13
CA ASN A 169 12.61 -2.10 17.08
C ASN A 169 12.93 -0.66 17.45
N VAL A 170 13.08 0.22 16.45
CA VAL A 170 13.51 1.60 16.67
C VAL A 170 12.33 2.44 17.11
N VAL A 171 11.23 2.49 16.34
CA VAL A 171 10.08 3.35 16.66
C VAL A 171 9.25 2.77 17.80
N GLY A 172 8.89 1.49 17.70
CA GLY A 172 8.05 0.79 18.67
C GLY A 172 8.79 0.30 19.91
N ASP A 173 10.11 0.48 19.98
CA ASP A 173 10.97 0.03 21.10
C ASP A 173 10.79 -1.47 21.41
N SER A 174 10.53 -2.27 20.37
CA SER A 174 10.18 -3.70 20.44
C SER A 174 8.98 -4.02 21.35
N ARG A 175 8.16 -3.03 21.71
CA ARG A 175 6.96 -3.19 22.55
C ARG A 175 5.67 -3.17 21.74
N CYS A 176 5.66 -2.45 20.62
CA CYS A 176 4.43 -2.16 19.87
C CYS A 176 4.24 -3.16 18.72
N PRO A 177 3.20 -4.02 18.73
CA PRO A 177 2.86 -4.80 17.53
C PRO A 177 2.54 -3.89 16.34
N ILE A 178 2.79 -4.39 15.12
CA ILE A 178 2.53 -3.68 13.87
C ILE A 178 1.31 -4.29 13.17
N SER A 179 0.27 -3.49 12.98
CA SER A 179 -0.87 -3.82 12.13
C SER A 179 -0.53 -3.50 10.68
N ASP A 180 0.09 -4.46 9.98
CA ASP A 180 0.38 -4.39 8.54
C ASP A 180 -0.88 -4.75 7.75
N THR A 181 -1.58 -3.73 7.23
CA THR A 181 -2.95 -3.89 6.72
C THR A 181 -2.97 -3.93 5.19
N TRP A 182 -3.37 -5.07 4.63
CA TRP A 182 -3.67 -5.16 3.20
C TRP A 182 -5.16 -4.99 2.94
N TRP A 183 -5.47 -4.09 2.01
CA TRP A 183 -6.80 -3.73 1.54
C TRP A 183 -6.71 -2.71 0.39
N GLN A 184 -7.84 -2.36 -0.22
CA GLN A 184 -7.89 -1.50 -1.40
C GLN A 184 -9.03 -0.49 -1.30
N THR A 185 -9.09 0.47 -2.23
CA THR A 185 -10.20 1.44 -2.31
C THR A 185 -11.54 0.72 -2.45
N GLU A 186 -11.58 -0.33 -3.25
CA GLU A 186 -12.74 -1.15 -3.56
C GLU A 186 -13.21 -1.99 -2.36
N THR A 187 -12.33 -2.25 -1.39
CA THR A 187 -12.66 -3.09 -0.23
C THR A 187 -13.20 -2.30 0.96
N GLY A 188 -13.03 -0.98 0.97
CA GLY A 188 -13.55 -0.06 1.97
C GLY A 188 -12.93 -0.16 3.37
N GLY A 189 -12.35 -1.31 3.73
CA GLY A 189 -11.63 -1.52 4.98
C GLY A 189 -10.68 -2.71 4.90
N PHE A 190 -10.05 -3.06 6.04
CA PHE A 190 -8.99 -4.06 6.14
C PHE A 190 -9.48 -5.44 5.69
N MET A 191 -8.67 -6.14 4.91
CA MET A 191 -9.02 -7.45 4.35
C MET A 191 -8.18 -8.56 4.95
N ILE A 192 -6.86 -8.35 4.98
CA ILE A 192 -5.89 -9.25 5.61
C ILE A 192 -5.02 -8.37 6.50
N THR A 193 -5.00 -8.64 7.80
CA THR A 193 -4.29 -7.81 8.76
C THR A 193 -4.03 -8.58 10.05
N PRO A 194 -2.92 -8.32 10.75
CA PRO A 194 -2.77 -8.85 12.08
C PRO A 194 -3.71 -8.15 13.07
N LEU A 195 -4.14 -8.91 14.07
CA LEU A 195 -4.81 -8.37 15.25
C LEU A 195 -3.79 -8.37 16.40
N PRO A 196 -3.46 -7.21 16.99
CA PRO A 196 -2.56 -7.12 18.13
C PRO A 196 -2.93 -8.14 19.23
N GLY A 197 -1.98 -9.00 19.60
CA GLY A 197 -2.15 -10.01 20.65
C GLY A 197 -2.83 -11.33 20.23
N ALA A 198 -3.27 -11.48 18.97
CA ALA A 198 -3.95 -12.70 18.53
C ALA A 198 -3.01 -13.75 17.93
N TRP A 199 -1.95 -13.34 17.21
CA TRP A 199 -0.99 -14.24 16.57
C TRP A 199 0.40 -13.63 16.44
N PRO A 200 1.47 -14.46 16.39
CA PRO A 200 2.82 -13.98 16.12
C PRO A 200 2.91 -13.24 14.77
N GLN A 201 3.68 -12.16 14.70
CA GLN A 201 3.85 -11.41 13.46
C GLN A 201 5.08 -11.90 12.70
N LYS A 202 4.96 -12.04 11.39
CA LYS A 202 6.09 -12.31 10.48
C LYS A 202 6.41 -11.02 9.72
N PRO A 203 7.64 -10.47 9.81
CA PRO A 203 7.97 -9.21 9.16
C PRO A 203 7.67 -9.23 7.65
N GLY A 204 6.78 -8.34 7.20
CA GLY A 204 6.33 -8.23 5.81
C GLY A 204 5.15 -9.11 5.41
N SER A 205 4.52 -9.82 6.35
CA SER A 205 3.26 -10.54 6.12
C SER A 205 2.08 -9.78 6.71
N ALA A 206 0.99 -9.70 5.93
CA ALA A 206 -0.31 -9.21 6.40
C ALA A 206 -1.05 -10.22 7.30
N THR A 207 -0.51 -11.44 7.47
CA THR A 207 -1.01 -12.52 8.32
C THR A 207 -2.29 -13.20 7.83
N PHE A 208 -3.41 -13.02 8.53
CA PHE A 208 -4.66 -13.76 8.35
C PHE A 208 -5.80 -12.84 7.89
N PRO A 209 -6.83 -13.39 7.23
CA PRO A 209 -7.99 -12.62 6.85
C PRO A 209 -8.75 -12.05 8.05
N PHE A 210 -9.31 -10.86 7.85
CA PHE A 210 -10.19 -10.21 8.81
C PHE A 210 -11.58 -10.89 8.82
N PHE A 211 -12.41 -10.55 9.81
CA PHE A 211 -13.72 -11.16 9.98
C PHE A 211 -14.61 -11.00 8.75
N GLY A 212 -15.18 -12.13 8.29
CA GLY A 212 -16.04 -12.19 7.11
C GLY A 212 -15.28 -12.24 5.77
N VAL A 213 -13.95 -12.08 5.76
CA VAL A 213 -13.14 -12.13 4.55
C VAL A 213 -12.71 -13.58 4.28
N GLN A 214 -12.93 -14.03 3.04
CA GLN A 214 -12.59 -15.39 2.61
C GLN A 214 -11.63 -15.32 1.43
N PRO A 215 -10.32 -15.11 1.68
CA PRO A 215 -9.33 -15.04 0.62
C PRO A 215 -9.13 -16.43 0.02
N VAL A 216 -9.02 -16.48 -1.30
CA VAL A 216 -8.61 -17.65 -2.06
C VAL A 216 -7.46 -17.26 -2.97
N ILE A 217 -6.50 -18.17 -3.10
CA ILE A 217 -5.40 -18.02 -4.06
C ILE A 217 -5.75 -18.94 -5.22
N VAL A 218 -5.84 -18.38 -6.43
CA VAL A 218 -6.17 -19.13 -7.64
C VAL A 218 -5.00 -19.15 -8.61
N ASP A 219 -4.92 -20.20 -9.43
CA ASP A 219 -4.01 -20.26 -10.56
C ASP A 219 -4.53 -19.45 -11.76
N GLU A 220 -3.77 -19.44 -12.87
CA GLU A 220 -4.15 -18.76 -14.12
C GLU A 220 -5.46 -19.24 -14.73
N LYS A 221 -5.93 -20.44 -14.37
CA LYS A 221 -7.19 -21.01 -14.83
C LYS A 221 -8.34 -20.75 -13.85
N GLY A 222 -8.10 -19.98 -12.79
CA GLY A 222 -9.07 -19.70 -11.74
C GLY A 222 -9.33 -20.85 -10.77
N ARG A 223 -8.46 -21.87 -10.75
CA ARG A 223 -8.61 -23.02 -9.83
C ARG A 223 -8.02 -22.67 -8.47
N GLU A 224 -8.80 -22.89 -7.41
CA GLU A 224 -8.35 -22.66 -6.03
C GLU A 224 -7.14 -23.55 -5.68
N MET A 225 -6.10 -22.92 -5.13
CA MET A 225 -4.89 -23.57 -4.65
C MET A 225 -4.97 -23.76 -3.13
N THR A 226 -4.63 -24.97 -2.67
CA THR A 226 -4.66 -25.35 -1.24
C THR A 226 -3.25 -25.45 -0.66
N GLY A 227 -3.13 -25.38 0.67
CA GLY A 227 -1.84 -25.46 1.37
C GLY A 227 -0.92 -24.26 1.09
N GLU A 228 0.38 -24.52 1.09
CA GLU A 228 1.41 -23.55 0.70
C GLU A 228 1.36 -23.32 -0.82
N CYS A 229 1.12 -22.08 -1.24
CA CYS A 229 0.91 -21.75 -2.63
C CYS A 229 1.21 -20.27 -2.94
N SER A 230 1.33 -19.95 -4.22
CA SER A 230 1.47 -18.58 -4.73
C SER A 230 0.65 -18.42 -6.00
N GLY A 231 -0.12 -17.34 -6.10
CA GLY A 231 -1.05 -17.12 -7.21
C GLY A 231 -1.80 -15.80 -7.12
N TYR A 232 -2.95 -15.73 -7.80
CA TYR A 232 -3.81 -14.55 -7.82
C TYR A 232 -4.68 -14.50 -6.57
N LEU A 233 -4.70 -13.36 -5.89
CA LEU A 233 -5.53 -13.16 -4.71
C LEU A 233 -6.96 -12.76 -5.11
N CYS A 234 -7.91 -13.60 -4.76
CA CYS A 234 -9.34 -13.35 -4.94
C CYS A 234 -10.08 -13.48 -3.61
N ILE A 235 -11.28 -12.92 -3.53
CA ILE A 235 -12.16 -13.04 -2.36
C ILE A 235 -13.43 -13.79 -2.77
N LYS A 236 -13.73 -14.86 -2.04
CA LYS A 236 -14.78 -15.84 -2.39
C LYS A 236 -16.21 -15.34 -2.21
N ASN A 237 -16.43 -14.53 -1.18
CA ASN A 237 -17.74 -14.00 -0.83
C ASN A 237 -17.65 -12.52 -0.50
N SER A 238 -18.77 -11.81 -0.64
CA SER A 238 -18.83 -10.39 -0.32
C SER A 238 -18.64 -10.13 1.19
N TRP A 239 -18.17 -8.93 1.51
CA TRP A 239 -18.01 -8.42 2.87
C TRP A 239 -18.74 -7.07 2.99
N PRO A 240 -19.06 -6.60 4.21
CA PRO A 240 -19.88 -5.40 4.38
C PRO A 240 -19.30 -4.14 3.71
N GLY A 241 -17.98 -3.96 3.77
CA GLY A 241 -17.28 -2.78 3.25
C GLY A 241 -17.03 -2.75 1.73
N ALA A 242 -17.43 -3.79 0.98
CA ALA A 242 -17.19 -3.82 -0.46
C ALA A 242 -17.88 -2.63 -1.16
N PHE A 243 -17.17 -2.01 -2.10
CA PHE A 243 -17.76 -1.10 -3.10
C PHE A 243 -18.93 -1.76 -3.84
N ARG A 244 -19.84 -0.94 -4.37
CA ARG A 244 -21.06 -1.42 -5.01
C ARG A 244 -21.07 -1.31 -6.52
N THR A 245 -20.32 -0.36 -7.05
CA THR A 245 -20.17 -0.12 -8.49
C THR A 245 -19.03 0.87 -8.73
N LEU A 246 -18.68 1.08 -9.99
CA LEU A 246 -18.03 2.31 -10.43
C LEU A 246 -19.12 3.32 -10.85
N TYR A 247 -18.97 4.57 -10.42
CA TYR A 247 -19.90 5.66 -10.70
C TYR A 247 -19.91 5.96 -12.20
N GLY A 248 -21.09 5.82 -12.83
CA GLY A 248 -21.25 6.04 -14.27
C GLY A 248 -20.68 4.93 -15.17
N ASP A 249 -20.13 3.83 -14.62
CA ASP A 249 -19.45 2.79 -15.41
C ASP A 249 -19.62 1.37 -14.81
N LYS A 250 -20.87 0.88 -14.82
CA LYS A 250 -21.20 -0.43 -14.25
C LYS A 250 -20.57 -1.59 -15.03
N ASP A 251 -20.40 -1.46 -16.34
CA ASP A 251 -19.82 -2.51 -17.17
C ASP A 251 -18.33 -2.72 -16.84
N ARG A 252 -17.61 -1.62 -16.56
CA ARG A 252 -16.22 -1.69 -16.09
C ARG A 252 -16.11 -2.32 -14.70
N TYR A 253 -17.07 -2.09 -13.81
CA TYR A 253 -17.12 -2.76 -12.51
C TYR A 253 -17.13 -4.29 -12.65
N GLU A 254 -18.01 -4.82 -13.51
CA GLU A 254 -18.12 -6.27 -13.69
C GLU A 254 -16.91 -6.85 -14.43
N THR A 255 -16.50 -6.20 -15.52
CA THR A 255 -15.39 -6.64 -16.36
C THR A 255 -14.04 -6.62 -15.65
N THR A 256 -13.80 -5.62 -14.81
CA THR A 256 -12.50 -5.47 -14.13
C THR A 256 -12.37 -6.42 -12.95
N TYR A 257 -13.41 -6.52 -12.12
CA TYR A 257 -13.30 -7.14 -10.80
C TYR A 257 -13.89 -8.55 -10.70
N PHE A 258 -14.77 -8.95 -11.63
CA PHE A 258 -15.50 -10.24 -11.51
C PHE A 258 -15.38 -11.14 -12.74
N LYS A 259 -15.12 -10.59 -13.93
CA LYS A 259 -14.87 -11.40 -15.12
C LYS A 259 -13.54 -12.17 -15.14
N PRO A 260 -12.42 -11.67 -14.59
CA PRO A 260 -11.14 -12.39 -14.66
C PRO A 260 -11.22 -13.78 -14.02
N PHE A 261 -11.92 -13.90 -12.88
CA PHE A 261 -12.17 -15.17 -12.21
C PHE A 261 -13.63 -15.24 -11.76
N SER A 262 -14.45 -15.90 -12.58
CA SER A 262 -15.90 -15.99 -12.36
C SER A 262 -16.22 -16.57 -10.97
N GLY A 263 -17.16 -15.93 -10.28
CA GLY A 263 -17.56 -16.30 -8.91
C GLY A 263 -16.72 -15.66 -7.80
N TYR A 264 -15.66 -14.92 -8.15
CA TYR A 264 -14.80 -14.24 -7.17
C TYR A 264 -14.67 -12.74 -7.45
N TYR A 265 -14.40 -11.98 -6.39
CA TYR A 265 -13.80 -10.65 -6.53
C TYR A 265 -12.30 -10.81 -6.75
N PHE A 266 -11.78 -10.34 -7.88
CA PHE A 266 -10.36 -10.32 -8.17
C PHE A 266 -9.74 -9.00 -7.69
N SER A 267 -8.75 -9.09 -6.80
CA SER A 267 -8.08 -7.92 -6.24
C SER A 267 -7.14 -7.23 -7.25
N GLY A 268 -6.59 -7.97 -8.20
CA GLY A 268 -5.45 -7.51 -9.01
C GLY A 268 -4.09 -7.67 -8.31
N ASP A 269 -4.04 -8.24 -7.11
CA ASP A 269 -2.79 -8.53 -6.39
C ASP A 269 -2.41 -10.01 -6.47
N GLY A 270 -1.10 -10.27 -6.41
CA GLY A 270 -0.52 -11.58 -6.18
C GLY A 270 -0.37 -11.84 -4.68
N CYS A 271 -0.55 -13.09 -4.28
CA CYS A 271 -0.37 -13.49 -2.88
C CYS A 271 0.26 -14.88 -2.78
N ARG A 272 1.21 -14.99 -1.85
CA ARG A 272 1.77 -16.25 -1.38
C ARG A 272 1.20 -16.59 0.00
N ARG A 273 0.71 -17.81 0.18
CA ARG A 273 0.36 -18.37 1.48
C ARG A 273 1.42 -19.37 1.90
N ASP A 274 2.01 -19.16 3.06
CA ASP A 274 3.03 -20.10 3.57
C ASP A 274 2.41 -21.30 4.29
N LYS A 275 3.27 -22.25 4.70
CA LYS A 275 2.88 -23.47 5.42
C LYS A 275 2.09 -23.23 6.72
N ASP A 276 2.25 -22.06 7.35
CA ASP A 276 1.54 -21.70 8.58
C ASP A 276 0.25 -20.90 8.28
N GLY A 277 -0.09 -20.72 7.00
CA GLY A 277 -1.29 -20.02 6.54
C GLY A 277 -1.16 -18.50 6.45
N TYR A 278 0.03 -17.94 6.62
CA TYR A 278 0.25 -16.49 6.55
C TYR A 278 0.25 -16.02 5.10
N HIS A 279 -0.40 -14.88 4.85
CA HIS A 279 -0.50 -14.26 3.54
C HIS A 279 0.60 -13.20 3.36
N TRP A 280 1.27 -13.29 2.22
CA TRP A 280 2.34 -12.39 1.79
C TRP A 280 1.92 -11.77 0.47
N LEU A 281 1.81 -10.45 0.43
CA LEU A 281 1.36 -9.74 -0.75
C LEU A 281 2.57 -9.46 -1.63
N THR A 282 2.57 -10.00 -2.84
CA THR A 282 3.73 -9.93 -3.75
C THR A 282 3.68 -8.72 -4.67
N GLY A 283 2.69 -7.84 -4.47
CA GLY A 283 2.39 -6.70 -5.32
C GLY A 283 1.33 -7.02 -6.38
N ARG A 284 1.11 -6.06 -7.28
CA ARG A 284 0.10 -6.16 -8.32
C ARG A 284 0.49 -7.21 -9.37
N VAL A 285 -0.48 -7.93 -9.93
CA VAL A 285 -0.17 -9.01 -10.90
C VAL A 285 0.27 -8.54 -12.27
N ASP A 286 -0.09 -7.32 -12.66
CA ASP A 286 0.47 -6.60 -13.82
C ASP A 286 1.97 -6.26 -13.60
N ASP A 287 2.39 -6.20 -12.33
CA ASP A 287 3.77 -6.06 -11.87
C ASP A 287 4.42 -7.41 -11.48
N VAL A 288 3.82 -8.57 -11.82
CA VAL A 288 4.47 -9.90 -11.69
C VAL A 288 5.20 -10.23 -12.99
N ILE A 289 6.45 -10.66 -12.86
CA ILE A 289 7.31 -11.03 -14.00
C ILE A 289 7.32 -12.56 -14.11
N ASN A 290 7.10 -13.09 -15.32
CA ASN A 290 7.18 -14.51 -15.62
C ASN A 290 8.51 -14.85 -16.30
N VAL A 291 9.46 -15.35 -15.52
CA VAL A 291 10.81 -15.70 -15.98
C VAL A 291 10.91 -17.22 -16.10
N SER A 292 10.91 -17.75 -17.33
CA SER A 292 11.02 -19.19 -17.60
C SER A 292 9.95 -20.03 -16.87
N GLY A 293 8.73 -19.51 -16.73
CA GLY A 293 7.63 -20.17 -16.02
C GLY A 293 7.59 -19.89 -14.52
N HIS A 294 8.59 -19.21 -13.95
CA HIS A 294 8.57 -18.76 -12.56
C HIS A 294 7.91 -17.39 -12.46
N ARG A 295 6.83 -17.32 -11.67
CA ARG A 295 6.14 -16.06 -11.36
C ARG A 295 6.81 -15.37 -10.19
N ILE A 296 7.34 -14.18 -10.44
CA ILE A 296 8.18 -13.45 -9.50
C ILE A 296 7.53 -12.10 -9.26
N GLY A 297 7.18 -11.82 -8.01
CA GLY A 297 6.72 -10.48 -7.63
C GLY A 297 7.88 -9.50 -7.72
N THR A 298 7.69 -8.37 -8.39
CA THR A 298 8.68 -7.29 -8.43
C THR A 298 9.12 -6.86 -7.03
N ALA A 299 8.18 -6.82 -6.07
CA ALA A 299 8.45 -6.47 -4.68
C ALA A 299 9.46 -7.42 -3.99
N GLU A 300 9.46 -8.71 -4.32
CA GLU A 300 10.40 -9.67 -3.73
C GLU A 300 11.83 -9.37 -4.20
N VAL A 301 12.01 -9.13 -5.51
CA VAL A 301 13.31 -8.77 -6.10
C VAL A 301 13.79 -7.41 -5.60
N GLU A 302 12.89 -6.43 -5.53
CA GLU A 302 13.17 -5.10 -4.97
C GLU A 302 13.64 -5.21 -3.51
N SER A 303 12.95 -6.01 -2.68
CA SER A 303 13.34 -6.25 -1.29
C SER A 303 14.72 -6.90 -1.18
N ALA A 304 15.03 -7.87 -2.04
CA ALA A 304 16.35 -8.51 -2.05
C ALA A 304 17.45 -7.54 -2.49
N LEU A 305 17.19 -6.65 -3.44
CA LEU A 305 18.14 -5.59 -3.82
C LEU A 305 18.37 -4.59 -2.69
N VAL A 306 17.30 -4.07 -2.08
CA VAL A 306 17.36 -3.06 -0.99
C VAL A 306 17.99 -3.62 0.29
N SER A 307 18.00 -4.95 0.47
CA SER A 307 18.73 -5.57 1.58
C SER A 307 20.26 -5.42 1.46
N HIS A 308 20.78 -5.12 0.27
CA HIS A 308 22.20 -4.90 0.07
C HIS A 308 22.62 -3.54 0.67
N PRO A 309 23.65 -3.44 1.53
CA PRO A 309 23.96 -2.22 2.30
C PRO A 309 24.21 -0.94 1.48
N LYS A 310 24.54 -1.10 0.20
CA LYS A 310 24.81 0.00 -0.73
C LYS A 310 23.61 0.39 -1.61
N CYS A 311 22.49 -0.33 -1.53
CA CYS A 311 21.26 -0.06 -2.27
C CYS A 311 20.29 0.73 -1.39
N ALA A 312 19.93 1.95 -1.80
CA ALA A 312 18.96 2.76 -1.08
C ALA A 312 17.52 2.44 -1.52
N GLU A 313 17.29 2.36 -2.83
CA GLU A 313 15.99 2.04 -3.42
C GLU A 313 16.17 1.18 -4.67
N ALA A 314 15.16 0.37 -4.98
CA ALA A 314 15.10 -0.40 -6.21
C ALA A 314 13.68 -0.42 -6.76
N ALA A 315 13.56 -0.40 -8.08
CA ALA A 315 12.32 -0.65 -8.80
C ALA A 315 12.57 -1.66 -9.90
N VAL A 316 11.73 -2.69 -9.97
CA VAL A 316 11.91 -3.80 -10.91
C VAL A 316 10.75 -3.84 -11.90
N VAL A 317 11.06 -4.11 -13.16
CA VAL A 317 10.07 -4.29 -14.23
C VAL A 317 10.43 -5.50 -15.09
N GLY A 318 9.41 -6.14 -15.66
CA GLY A 318 9.58 -7.20 -16.64
C GLY A 318 9.80 -6.60 -18.03
N ILE A 319 10.73 -7.16 -18.78
CA ILE A 319 10.95 -6.88 -20.20
C ILE A 319 10.87 -8.16 -21.02
N ASP A 320 10.56 -8.06 -22.31
CA ASP A 320 10.56 -9.23 -23.19
C ASP A 320 11.98 -9.80 -23.31
N HIS A 321 12.08 -11.12 -23.25
CA HIS A 321 13.35 -11.84 -23.33
C HIS A 321 13.18 -13.07 -24.22
N GLU A 322 13.97 -13.16 -25.28
CA GLU A 322 13.84 -14.19 -26.34
C GLU A 322 13.83 -15.63 -25.80
N VAL A 323 14.66 -15.92 -24.80
CA VAL A 323 14.75 -17.26 -24.18
C VAL A 323 13.82 -17.47 -22.98
N LYS A 324 13.64 -16.45 -22.12
CA LYS A 324 12.97 -16.60 -20.82
C LYS A 324 11.47 -16.26 -20.87
N GLY A 325 10.97 -15.75 -22.00
CA GLY A 325 9.67 -15.10 -22.07
C GLY A 325 9.80 -13.67 -21.56
N GLN A 326 9.98 -13.50 -20.25
CA GLN A 326 10.34 -12.21 -19.66
C GLN A 326 11.67 -12.28 -18.91
N GLY A 327 12.41 -11.17 -18.96
CA GLY A 327 13.62 -10.92 -18.16
C GLY A 327 13.35 -9.87 -17.07
N ILE A 328 14.20 -9.87 -16.05
CA ILE A 328 14.12 -8.95 -14.92
C ILE A 328 15.03 -7.75 -15.18
N TYR A 329 14.44 -6.57 -15.23
CA TYR A 329 15.17 -5.31 -15.34
C TYR A 329 15.03 -4.51 -14.03
N ALA A 330 16.15 -4.21 -13.39
CA ALA A 330 16.17 -3.53 -12.10
C ALA A 330 16.78 -2.13 -12.21
N PHE A 331 16.02 -1.12 -11.82
CA PHE A 331 16.50 0.25 -11.60
C PHE A 331 16.96 0.37 -10.15
N VAL A 332 18.21 0.78 -9.93
CA VAL A 332 18.83 0.77 -8.60
C VAL A 332 19.39 2.14 -8.25
N THR A 333 18.90 2.70 -7.14
CA THR A 333 19.43 3.91 -6.51
C THR A 333 20.36 3.50 -5.38
N LEU A 334 21.60 3.99 -5.41
CA LEU A 334 22.58 3.70 -4.37
C LEU A 334 22.47 4.67 -3.19
N VAL A 335 23.06 4.29 -2.07
CA VAL A 335 23.30 5.20 -0.95
C VAL A 335 24.25 6.32 -1.40
N ASP A 336 23.99 7.56 -0.95
CA ASP A 336 24.78 8.74 -1.32
C ASP A 336 26.28 8.52 -1.10
N GLY A 337 27.08 8.96 -2.08
CA GLY A 337 28.54 8.83 -2.06
C GLY A 337 29.08 7.46 -2.51
N VAL A 338 28.24 6.48 -2.81
CA VAL A 338 28.68 5.20 -3.39
C VAL A 338 28.82 5.32 -4.92
N PRO A 339 30.01 5.09 -5.51
CA PRO A 339 30.19 5.16 -6.95
C PRO A 339 29.64 3.93 -7.68
N TYR A 340 29.18 4.14 -8.91
CA TYR A 340 28.78 3.07 -9.82
C TYR A 340 29.99 2.22 -10.21
N SER A 341 29.84 0.89 -10.17
CA SER A 341 30.87 -0.05 -10.60
C SER A 341 30.28 -1.41 -10.99
N ASP A 342 30.97 -2.12 -11.88
CA ASP A 342 30.55 -3.46 -12.30
C ASP A 342 30.61 -4.48 -11.18
N ASP A 343 31.59 -4.35 -10.27
CA ASP A 343 31.69 -5.23 -9.11
C ASP A 343 30.50 -5.05 -8.17
N LEU A 344 30.04 -3.81 -7.98
CA LEU A 344 28.81 -3.54 -7.23
C LEU A 344 27.59 -4.14 -7.94
N ARG A 345 27.51 -4.02 -9.27
CA ARG A 345 26.43 -4.64 -10.07
C ARG A 345 26.36 -6.14 -9.85
N LYS A 346 27.52 -6.83 -9.93
CA LYS A 346 27.62 -8.28 -9.65
C LYS A 346 27.21 -8.62 -8.22
N SER A 347 27.62 -7.82 -7.24
CA SER A 347 27.25 -8.06 -5.83
C SER A 347 25.75 -7.92 -5.57
N LEU A 348 25.07 -6.98 -6.22
CA LEU A 348 23.61 -6.82 -6.16
C LEU A 348 22.88 -8.01 -6.78
N ILE A 349 23.33 -8.47 -7.95
CA ILE A 349 22.78 -9.68 -8.59
C ILE A 349 22.94 -10.89 -7.66
N MET A 350 24.11 -11.03 -7.01
CA MET A 350 24.38 -12.11 -6.06
C MET A 350 23.48 -12.03 -4.82
N ALA A 351 23.16 -10.83 -4.32
CA ALA A 351 22.21 -10.66 -3.22
C ALA A 351 20.83 -11.25 -3.56
N VAL A 352 20.30 -10.93 -4.74
CA VAL A 352 19.02 -11.50 -5.21
C VAL A 352 19.10 -13.01 -5.38
N ARG A 353 20.18 -13.51 -5.99
CA ARG A 353 20.40 -14.96 -6.17
C ARG A 353 20.44 -15.72 -4.85
N SER A 354 21.04 -15.13 -3.82
CA SER A 354 21.18 -15.76 -2.50
C SER A 354 19.87 -15.81 -1.71
N GLN A 355 18.99 -14.81 -1.89
CA GLN A 355 17.76 -14.69 -1.12
C GLN A 355 16.55 -15.35 -1.77
N ILE A 356 16.46 -15.28 -3.10
CA ILE A 356 15.31 -15.78 -3.86
C ILE A 356 15.71 -16.99 -4.69
N GLY A 357 16.79 -16.86 -5.45
CA GLY A 357 17.31 -17.94 -6.29
C GLY A 357 17.84 -17.45 -7.63
N ALA A 358 18.50 -18.34 -8.37
CA ALA A 358 19.11 -18.01 -9.66
C ALA A 358 18.12 -17.50 -10.72
N PHE A 359 16.88 -17.97 -10.65
CA PHE A 359 15.80 -17.60 -11.59
C PHE A 359 15.30 -16.15 -11.39
N ALA A 360 15.53 -15.55 -10.22
CA ALA A 360 15.12 -14.18 -9.91
C ALA A 360 16.25 -13.14 -10.10
N ALA A 361 17.43 -13.58 -10.53
CA ALA A 361 18.57 -12.69 -10.78
C ALA A 361 18.21 -11.65 -11.86
N PRO A 362 18.41 -10.34 -11.61
CA PRO A 362 18.21 -9.33 -12.64
C PRO A 362 19.10 -9.58 -13.86
N ASP A 363 18.51 -9.54 -15.05
CA ASP A 363 19.20 -9.63 -16.33
C ASP A 363 19.97 -8.35 -16.61
N LYS A 364 19.39 -7.21 -16.25
CA LYS A 364 20.02 -5.90 -16.33
C LYS A 364 19.77 -5.11 -15.05
N ILE A 365 20.83 -4.50 -14.53
CA ILE A 365 20.76 -3.45 -13.52
C ILE A 365 21.06 -2.13 -14.21
N HIS A 366 20.20 -1.15 -14.00
CA HIS A 366 20.32 0.21 -14.50
C HIS A 366 20.45 1.15 -13.31
N TRP A 367 21.54 1.90 -13.27
CA TRP A 367 21.76 2.89 -12.22
C TRP A 367 20.74 4.03 -12.32
N ALA A 368 20.02 4.27 -11.24
CA ALA A 368 18.95 5.25 -11.17
C ALA A 368 19.25 6.26 -10.05
N PRO A 369 19.81 7.44 -10.36
CA PRO A 369 20.02 8.50 -9.37
C PRO A 369 18.73 8.89 -8.65
N GLY A 370 17.59 8.76 -9.33
CA GLY A 370 16.26 8.84 -8.77
C GLY A 370 15.28 7.93 -9.50
N LEU A 371 14.16 7.63 -8.84
CA LEU A 371 13.04 6.88 -9.42
C LEU A 371 11.88 7.82 -9.72
N PRO A 372 11.15 7.64 -10.84
CA PRO A 372 10.02 8.49 -11.20
C PRO A 372 8.88 8.22 -10.23
N LYS A 373 8.64 9.16 -9.31
CA LYS A 373 7.60 9.07 -8.27
C LYS A 373 6.54 10.13 -8.47
N THR A 374 5.29 9.80 -8.14
CA THR A 374 4.22 10.80 -7.98
C THR A 374 4.52 11.71 -6.80
N ARG A 375 3.80 12.83 -6.68
CA ARG A 375 3.85 13.68 -5.47
C ARG A 375 3.48 12.95 -4.17
N SER A 376 2.75 11.84 -4.27
CA SER A 376 2.43 10.95 -3.14
C SER A 376 3.49 9.87 -2.87
N GLY A 377 4.60 9.85 -3.61
CA GLY A 377 5.73 8.93 -3.42
C GLY A 377 5.59 7.59 -4.15
N LYS A 378 4.52 7.36 -4.91
CA LYS A 378 4.31 6.11 -5.66
C LYS A 378 5.23 6.05 -6.87
N ILE A 379 6.00 4.96 -7.02
CA ILE A 379 6.85 4.72 -8.19
C ILE A 379 6.00 4.47 -9.44
N MET A 380 6.26 5.22 -10.51
CA MET A 380 5.58 5.08 -11.79
C MET A 380 6.24 4.02 -12.67
N ARG A 381 6.02 2.74 -12.33
CA ARG A 381 6.60 1.58 -13.04
C ARG A 381 6.30 1.51 -14.53
N ARG A 382 5.18 2.09 -14.98
CA ARG A 382 4.84 2.22 -16.40
C ARG A 382 5.95 2.92 -17.21
N ILE A 383 6.47 4.03 -16.67
CA ILE A 383 7.55 4.80 -17.31
C ILE A 383 8.83 3.96 -17.34
N LEU A 384 9.17 3.34 -16.21
CA LEU A 384 10.34 2.46 -16.11
C LEU A 384 10.28 1.30 -17.11
N ARG A 385 9.11 0.69 -17.31
CA ARG A 385 8.89 -0.39 -18.29
C ARG A 385 9.11 0.11 -19.71
N LYS A 386 8.58 1.29 -20.06
CA LYS A 386 8.79 1.92 -21.37
C LYS A 386 10.27 2.25 -21.62
N ILE A 387 10.98 2.79 -20.63
CA ILE A 387 12.44 3.03 -20.72
C ILE A 387 13.19 1.70 -20.91
N ALA A 388 12.89 0.70 -20.08
CA ALA A 388 13.55 -0.61 -20.15
C ALA A 388 13.32 -1.32 -21.49
N SER A 389 12.13 -1.17 -22.09
CA SER A 389 11.78 -1.68 -23.42
C SER A 389 12.18 -0.75 -24.59
N ARG A 390 12.90 0.35 -24.33
CA ARG A 390 13.33 1.34 -25.33
C ARG A 390 12.19 1.98 -26.14
N GLN A 391 11.01 2.11 -25.54
CA GLN A 391 9.83 2.75 -26.12
C GLN A 391 9.72 4.20 -25.63
N LEU A 392 10.71 5.02 -25.97
CA LEU A 392 10.88 6.38 -25.42
C LEU A 392 9.82 7.37 -25.94
N ASP A 393 9.26 7.12 -27.12
CA ASP A 393 8.24 8.00 -27.72
C ASP A 393 6.84 7.78 -27.11
N GLU A 394 6.68 6.77 -26.25
CA GLU A 394 5.40 6.34 -25.66
C GLU A 394 5.37 6.44 -24.12
N LEU A 395 6.15 7.37 -23.55
CA LEU A 395 6.21 7.55 -22.10
C LEU A 395 4.89 8.08 -21.49
N GLY A 396 3.99 8.63 -22.31
CA GLY A 396 2.68 9.16 -21.88
C GLY A 396 2.79 10.40 -20.99
N ASP A 397 1.76 10.68 -20.19
CA ASP A 397 1.73 11.86 -19.32
C ASP A 397 2.70 11.71 -18.12
N THR A 398 3.62 12.66 -17.99
CA THR A 398 4.63 12.80 -16.93
C THR A 398 4.34 13.97 -15.99
N SER A 399 3.26 14.73 -16.19
CA SER A 399 2.93 15.95 -15.43
C SER A 399 2.66 15.72 -13.93
N THR A 400 2.39 14.46 -13.56
CA THR A 400 2.11 14.04 -12.18
C THR A 400 3.36 13.64 -11.38
N LEU A 401 4.53 13.61 -12.02
CA LEU A 401 5.80 13.33 -11.36
C LEU A 401 6.19 14.46 -10.40
N ALA A 402 6.80 14.09 -9.27
CA ALA A 402 7.38 15.04 -8.34
C ALA A 402 8.59 15.77 -8.94
N ASP A 403 9.41 15.03 -9.70
CA ASP A 403 10.52 15.56 -10.49
C ASP A 403 10.52 14.92 -11.89
N PRO A 404 10.05 15.64 -12.91
CA PRO A 404 10.07 15.15 -14.29
C PRO A 404 11.48 14.91 -14.84
N GLY A 405 12.51 15.63 -14.36
CA GLY A 405 13.88 15.55 -14.87
C GLY A 405 14.55 14.20 -14.63
N VAL A 406 14.04 13.43 -13.67
CA VAL A 406 14.48 12.04 -13.41
C VAL A 406 14.31 11.15 -14.64
N VAL A 407 13.30 11.38 -15.47
CA VAL A 407 13.05 10.57 -16.66
C VAL A 407 14.19 10.73 -17.67
N ASP A 408 14.65 11.95 -17.91
CA ASP A 408 15.75 12.22 -18.84
C ASP A 408 17.07 11.63 -18.34
N GLN A 409 17.33 11.71 -17.03
CA GLN A 409 18.50 11.09 -16.41
C GLN A 409 18.50 9.57 -16.63
N LEU A 410 17.37 8.91 -16.40
CA LEU A 410 17.22 7.47 -16.63
C LEU A 410 17.43 7.11 -18.10
N ILE A 411 16.94 7.93 -19.03
CA ILE A 411 17.17 7.67 -20.46
C ILE A 411 18.66 7.78 -20.78
N SER A 412 19.34 8.82 -20.29
CA SER A 412 20.78 9.01 -20.53
C SER A 412 21.67 7.89 -19.99
N LEU A 413 21.28 7.28 -18.87
CA LEU A 413 22.03 6.20 -18.21
C LEU A 413 21.70 4.81 -18.77
N SER A 414 20.70 4.69 -19.66
CA SER A 414 20.26 3.40 -20.21
C SER A 414 21.31 2.70 -21.09
N ASP A 415 22.29 3.46 -21.58
CA ASP A 415 23.42 3.03 -22.41
C ASP A 415 24.76 2.90 -21.65
N SER A 416 24.73 3.00 -20.31
CA SER A 416 25.88 2.76 -19.41
C SER A 416 25.69 1.52 -18.51
#